data_AF-A0A1V6FGJ7-F1
#
_entry.id   AF-A0A1V6FGJ7-F1
#
_cell.length_a   1.000
_cell.length_b   1.000
_cell.length_c   1.000
_cell.angle_alpha   90.00
_cell.angle_beta   90.00
_cell.angle_gamma   90.00
#
_symmetry.space_group_name_H-M   'P 1'
#
loop_
_entity.id
_entity.type
_entity.pdbx_description
1 polymer ?
#
loop_
_entity_poly.entity_id
_entity_poly.type
_entity_poly.pdbx_seq_one_letter_code
_entity_poly.pdbx_strand_id
1 'polypeptide(L)'
;MQSIRAALCGTAIYDLYAGWNMIGVPMELTPPSKAYLLGKNLLCLDALNGCYEQVTNIVPGKAYWIFSEVADTFDLDGMIIQDATMNLETGWNFVGPTVDTTLSVDEYVVWEWKPEGYRLPEVVNGQYQLLATKGYWILAP
;
A
#
# COMPACT_ATOMS: atom_id res chain seq x y z
N MET A 1 21.66 -26.06 -11.07
CA MET A 1 20.91 -25.69 -9.85
C MET A 1 20.40 -24.26 -10.04
N GLN A 2 19.34 -24.10 -10.83
CA GLN A 2 18.73 -22.80 -11.09
C GLN A 2 17.23 -23.05 -11.08
N SER A 3 16.67 -23.02 -9.88
CA SER A 3 15.24 -23.26 -9.68
C SER A 3 14.46 -22.13 -10.32
N ILE A 4 13.52 -22.55 -11.15
CA ILE A 4 12.50 -21.76 -11.84
C ILE A 4 11.75 -20.90 -10.83
N ARG A 5 11.90 -19.59 -10.92
CA ARG A 5 10.83 -18.62 -10.60
C ARG A 5 10.81 -17.63 -11.75
N ALA A 6 9.83 -17.77 -12.64
CA ALA A 6 9.53 -16.69 -13.57
C ALA A 6 9.07 -15.50 -12.71
N ALA A 7 9.93 -14.48 -12.58
CA ALA A 7 9.49 -13.20 -12.06
C ALA A 7 8.42 -12.68 -13.04
N LEU A 8 7.17 -12.59 -12.60
CA LEU A 8 6.14 -11.92 -13.38
C LEU A 8 6.42 -10.42 -13.26
N CYS A 9 6.89 -9.82 -14.35
CA CYS A 9 6.86 -8.37 -14.46
C CYS A 9 5.39 -7.93 -14.54
N GLY A 10 5.09 -6.80 -13.89
CA GLY A 10 3.76 -6.21 -13.91
C GLY A 10 3.83 -4.70 -13.80
N THR A 11 2.70 -4.10 -14.10
CA THR A 11 2.48 -2.66 -14.02
C THR A 11 1.29 -2.42 -13.10
N ALA A 12 1.45 -1.56 -12.10
CA ALA A 12 0.36 -1.06 -11.27
C ALA A 12 0.04 0.39 -11.66
N ILE A 13 -1.25 0.69 -11.81
CA ILE A 13 -1.76 2.03 -12.15
C ILE A 13 -2.33 2.66 -10.88
N TYR A 14 -1.99 3.91 -10.64
CA TYR A 14 -2.44 4.70 -9.49
C TYR A 14 -3.18 5.92 -9.98
N ASP A 15 -4.42 6.08 -9.52
CA ASP A 15 -5.19 7.30 -9.68
C ASP A 15 -5.15 8.10 -8.38
N LEU A 16 -4.55 9.28 -8.43
CA LEU A 16 -4.49 10.22 -7.33
C LEU A 16 -5.58 11.26 -7.46
N TYR A 17 -6.19 11.59 -6.33
CA TYR A 17 -6.96 12.82 -6.18
C TYR A 17 -6.01 13.98 -5.84
N ALA A 18 -6.47 15.21 -6.06
CA ALA A 18 -5.81 16.38 -5.50
C ALA A 18 -5.83 16.28 -3.95
N GLY A 19 -4.70 16.60 -3.32
CA GLY A 19 -4.47 16.45 -1.90
C GLY A 19 -3.73 15.16 -1.52
N TRP A 20 -3.95 14.71 -0.29
CA TRP A 20 -3.33 13.50 0.25
C TRP A 20 -4.02 12.23 -0.27
N ASN A 21 -3.20 11.25 -0.64
CA ASN A 21 -3.60 9.92 -1.05
C ASN A 21 -2.78 8.88 -0.30
N MET A 22 -3.38 7.71 -0.08
CA MET A 22 -2.75 6.60 0.63
C MET A 22 -2.64 5.40 -0.30
N ILE A 23 -1.41 5.03 -0.65
CA ILE A 23 -1.12 3.99 -1.64
C ILE A 23 -0.40 2.81 -1.01
N GLY A 24 -0.56 1.64 -1.61
CA GLY A 24 0.24 0.44 -1.35
C GLY A 24 1.09 0.13 -2.57
N VAL A 25 2.28 -0.44 -2.38
CA VAL A 25 3.16 -0.84 -3.49
C VAL A 25 3.32 -2.36 -3.48
N PRO A 26 2.63 -3.10 -4.36
CA PRO A 26 2.53 -4.55 -4.25
C PRO A 26 3.67 -5.33 -4.93
N MET A 27 4.78 -4.66 -5.25
CA MET A 27 5.81 -5.22 -6.10
C MET A 27 7.18 -4.61 -5.83
N GLU A 28 8.23 -5.38 -6.12
CA GLU A 28 9.59 -4.87 -6.14
C GLU A 28 9.79 -4.00 -7.38
N LEU A 29 9.75 -2.68 -7.19
CA LEU A 29 9.81 -1.71 -8.29
C LEU A 29 11.12 -1.79 -9.08
N THR A 30 11.02 -1.60 -10.39
CA THR A 30 12.18 -1.34 -11.23
C THR A 30 12.90 -0.06 -10.78
N PRO A 31 14.21 0.09 -11.05
CA PRO A 31 14.94 1.30 -10.65
C PRO A 31 14.30 2.61 -11.17
N PRO A 32 13.81 2.71 -12.43
CA PRO A 32 13.11 3.90 -12.91
C PRO A 32 11.83 4.21 -12.12
N SER A 33 10.94 3.23 -11.93
CA SER A 33 9.68 3.44 -11.19
C SER A 33 9.93 3.76 -9.72
N LYS A 34 10.94 3.15 -9.10
CA LYS A 34 11.37 3.47 -7.73
C LYS A 34 11.87 4.91 -7.62
N ALA A 35 12.73 5.36 -8.55
CA ALA A 35 13.24 6.73 -8.55
C ALA A 35 12.12 7.76 -8.79
N TYR A 36 11.21 7.46 -9.73
CA TYR A 36 10.03 8.27 -9.99
C TYR A 36 9.17 8.44 -8.73
N LEU A 37 8.85 7.32 -8.07
CA LEU A 37 7.98 7.34 -6.89
C LEU A 37 8.66 8.06 -5.70
N LEU A 38 9.94 7.84 -5.45
CA LEU A 38 10.69 8.56 -4.40
C LEU A 38 10.76 10.07 -4.69
N GLY A 39 10.76 10.48 -5.96
CA GLY A 39 10.68 11.88 -6.37
C GLY A 39 9.36 12.58 -6.01
N LYS A 40 8.33 11.83 -5.61
CA LYS A 40 7.02 12.37 -5.16
C LYS A 40 6.97 12.69 -3.65
N ASN A 41 8.11 12.64 -2.94
CA ASN A 41 8.23 12.98 -1.51
C ASN A 41 7.25 12.20 -0.61
N LEU A 42 7.23 10.88 -0.77
CA LEU A 42 6.35 10.02 0.03
C LEU A 42 6.66 10.11 1.53
N LEU A 43 5.62 9.90 2.35
CA LEU A 43 5.75 9.71 3.79
C LEU A 43 5.31 8.29 4.19
N CYS A 44 6.01 7.68 5.15
CA CYS A 44 5.57 6.46 5.83
C CYS A 44 5.51 6.66 7.34
N LEU A 45 4.74 5.82 8.02
CA LEU A 45 4.71 5.81 9.47
C LEU A 45 5.96 5.11 10.02
N ASP A 46 6.72 5.83 10.83
CA ASP A 46 7.63 5.24 11.80
C ASP A 46 6.81 4.88 13.05
N ALA A 47 6.45 3.61 13.18
CA ALA A 47 5.65 3.11 14.30
C ALA A 47 6.40 3.20 15.64
N LEU A 48 7.74 3.17 15.64
CA LEU A 48 8.54 3.25 16.87
C LEU A 48 8.51 4.67 17.44
N ASN A 49 8.62 5.68 16.57
CA ASN A 49 8.67 7.08 16.96
C ASN A 49 7.30 7.78 16.89
N GLY A 50 6.27 7.11 16.36
CA GLY A 50 4.90 7.62 16.27
C GLY A 50 4.77 8.84 15.35
N CYS A 51 5.63 8.95 14.33
CA CYS A 51 5.66 10.08 13.42
C CYS A 51 5.72 9.63 11.97
N TYR A 52 5.41 10.57 11.06
CA TYR A 52 5.63 10.36 9.64
C TYR A 52 7.03 10.81 9.26
N GLU A 53 7.72 9.97 8.51
CA GLU A 53 9.06 10.25 7.99
C GLU A 53 9.07 10.18 6.46
N GLN A 54 10.05 10.88 5.88
CA GLN A 54 10.26 10.83 4.44
C GLN A 54 10.81 9.46 4.02
N VAL A 55 10.17 8.88 3.01
CA VAL A 55 10.55 7.57 2.50
C VAL A 55 11.84 7.68 1.70
N THR A 56 12.84 6.88 2.06
CA THR A 56 14.10 6.75 1.32
C THR A 56 14.20 5.42 0.57
N ASN A 57 13.34 4.45 0.93
CA ASN A 57 13.27 3.15 0.29
C ASN A 57 11.82 2.67 0.21
N ILE A 58 11.39 2.23 -0.97
CA ILE A 58 10.10 1.59 -1.18
C ILE A 58 10.24 0.11 -0.79
N VAL A 59 9.33 -0.34 0.07
CA VAL A 59 9.27 -1.68 0.63
C VAL A 59 7.87 -2.21 0.35
N PRO A 60 7.73 -3.31 -0.41
CA PRO A 60 6.42 -3.90 -0.61
C PRO A 60 5.77 -4.35 0.70
N GLY A 61 4.45 -4.28 0.76
CA GLY A 61 3.71 -4.54 2.01
C GLY A 61 3.50 -3.29 2.88
N LYS A 62 4.22 -2.19 2.62
CA LYS A 62 4.02 -0.91 3.33
C LYS A 62 3.06 0.02 2.59
N ALA A 63 2.28 0.75 3.37
CA ALA A 63 1.53 1.89 2.87
C ALA A 63 2.39 3.15 2.85
N TYR A 64 2.00 4.09 1.99
CA TYR A 64 2.66 5.38 1.84
C TYR A 64 1.62 6.49 1.65
N TRP A 65 1.90 7.65 2.24
CA TRP A 65 1.23 8.89 1.91
C TRP A 65 1.93 9.56 0.74
N ILE A 66 1.14 10.02 -0.22
CA ILE A 66 1.57 10.85 -1.35
C ILE A 66 0.66 12.06 -1.44
N PHE A 67 1.24 13.25 -1.58
CA PHE A 67 0.49 14.47 -1.84
C PHE A 67 0.55 14.78 -3.34
N SER A 68 -0.60 15.09 -3.93
CA SER A 68 -0.70 15.55 -5.31
C SER A 68 -1.36 16.93 -5.36
N GLU A 69 -0.77 17.89 -6.07
CA GLU A 69 -1.36 19.24 -6.20
C GLU A 69 -2.66 19.22 -7.01
N VAL A 70 -2.74 18.31 -7.98
CA VAL A 70 -3.90 18.08 -8.84
C VAL A 70 -4.20 16.57 -8.91
N ALA A 71 -5.38 16.20 -9.40
CA ALA A 71 -5.62 14.79 -9.73
C ALA A 71 -4.61 14.36 -10.82
N ASP A 72 -4.00 13.19 -10.64
CA ASP A 72 -2.90 12.69 -11.49
C ASP A 72 -3.02 11.17 -11.60
N THR A 73 -2.50 10.60 -12.69
CA THR A 73 -2.44 9.16 -12.89
C THR A 73 -1.03 8.79 -13.31
N PHE A 74 -0.48 7.74 -12.70
CA PHE A 74 0.83 7.22 -13.07
C PHE A 74 0.88 5.71 -12.93
N ASP A 75 1.84 5.12 -13.62
CA ASP A 75 2.13 3.70 -13.60
C ASP A 75 3.50 3.41 -12.97
N LEU A 76 3.59 2.25 -12.32
CA LEU A 76 4.82 1.73 -11.75
C LEU A 76 5.03 0.30 -12.23
N ASP A 77 6.23 0.04 -12.73
CA ASP A 77 6.65 -1.29 -13.16
C ASP A 77 7.50 -1.96 -12.09
N GLY A 78 7.34 -3.29 -11.96
CA GLY A 78 8.10 -4.06 -11.00
C GLY A 78 7.94 -5.56 -11.16
N MET A 79 8.60 -6.30 -10.28
CA MET A 79 8.39 -7.74 -10.11
C MET A 79 7.27 -7.97 -9.11
N ILE A 80 6.18 -8.58 -9.56
CA ILE A 80 4.99 -8.86 -8.74
C ILE A 80 5.36 -9.78 -7.58
N ILE A 81 4.90 -9.42 -6.38
CA ILE A 81 4.92 -10.32 -5.22
C ILE A 81 3.61 -11.09 -5.19
N GLN A 82 3.71 -12.41 -5.06
CA GLN A 82 2.54 -13.30 -4.99
C GLN A 82 2.23 -13.75 -3.54
N ASP A 83 3.03 -13.29 -2.58
CA ASP A 83 2.79 -13.57 -1.18
C ASP A 83 1.63 -12.72 -0.67
N ALA A 84 0.62 -13.37 -0.11
CA ALA A 84 -0.55 -12.73 0.48
C ALA A 84 -0.39 -12.44 1.98
N THR A 85 0.75 -12.84 2.56
CA THR A 85 1.00 -12.70 3.99
C THR A 85 1.13 -11.22 4.36
N MET A 86 0.21 -10.75 5.21
CA MET A 86 0.33 -9.47 5.89
C MET A 86 0.87 -9.69 7.29
N ASN A 87 2.11 -9.25 7.54
CA ASN A 87 2.71 -9.30 8.87
C ASN A 87 2.16 -8.14 9.70
N LEU A 88 1.10 -8.40 10.45
CA LEU A 88 0.46 -7.44 11.35
C LEU A 88 0.97 -7.65 12.78
N GLU A 89 1.39 -6.55 13.40
CA GLU A 89 1.67 -6.51 14.84
C GLU A 89 0.39 -6.16 15.61
N THR A 90 0.27 -6.59 16.87
CA THR A 90 -0.86 -6.18 17.72
C THR A 90 -0.92 -4.65 17.81
N GLY A 91 -2.10 -4.08 17.59
CA GLY A 91 -2.30 -2.63 17.51
C GLY A 91 -2.44 -2.11 16.08
N TRP A 92 -2.17 -0.82 15.88
CA TRP A 92 -2.36 -0.14 14.59
C TRP A 92 -1.18 -0.38 13.65
N ASN A 93 -1.49 -0.84 12.43
CA ASN A 93 -0.55 -1.11 11.36
C ASN A 93 -0.86 -0.22 10.14
N PHE A 94 0.19 0.29 9.48
CA PHE A 94 0.08 1.08 8.26
C PHE A 94 0.56 0.27 7.04
N VAL A 95 -0.37 -0.33 6.30
CA VAL A 95 -0.10 -1.49 5.42
C VAL A 95 -0.65 -1.28 4.03
N GLY A 96 0.14 -1.65 3.03
CA GLY A 96 -0.28 -1.75 1.63
C GLY A 96 -0.12 -3.20 1.17
N PRO A 97 -1.20 -4.00 1.09
CA PRO A 97 -1.10 -5.42 0.77
C PRO A 97 -0.30 -5.69 -0.52
N THR A 98 0.41 -6.80 -0.59
CA THR A 98 1.17 -7.20 -1.78
C THR A 98 0.33 -7.88 -2.84
N VAL A 99 -0.88 -8.33 -2.48
CA VAL A 99 -1.91 -8.86 -3.38
C VAL A 99 -3.27 -8.41 -2.85
N ASP A 100 -4.27 -8.37 -3.74
CA ASP A 100 -5.65 -8.14 -3.32
C ASP A 100 -6.04 -9.25 -2.33
N THR A 101 -6.58 -8.83 -1.18
CA THR A 101 -6.82 -9.73 -0.05
C THR A 101 -8.02 -9.28 0.75
N THR A 102 -8.40 -10.07 1.75
CA THR A 102 -9.53 -9.79 2.62
C THR A 102 -9.21 -9.97 4.09
N LEU A 103 -9.86 -9.19 4.94
CA LEU A 103 -9.82 -9.33 6.40
C LEU A 103 -11.22 -9.43 6.99
N SER A 104 -11.37 -10.27 8.01
CA SER A 104 -12.63 -10.42 8.73
C SER A 104 -13.00 -9.14 9.48
N VAL A 105 -14.25 -8.68 9.33
CA VAL A 105 -14.75 -7.53 10.10
C VAL A 105 -14.92 -7.82 11.59
N ASP A 106 -14.95 -9.10 11.97
CA ASP A 106 -15.08 -9.53 13.37
C ASP A 106 -13.75 -9.49 14.13
N GLU A 107 -12.63 -9.53 13.41
CA GLU A 107 -11.28 -9.62 14.00
C GLU A 107 -10.49 -8.31 13.88
N TYR A 108 -10.75 -7.51 12.85
CA TYR A 108 -9.95 -6.34 12.51
C TYR A 108 -10.80 -5.07 12.42
N VAL A 109 -10.20 -3.92 12.73
CA VAL A 109 -10.74 -2.61 12.34
C VAL A 109 -9.87 -2.06 11.22
N VAL A 110 -10.48 -1.72 10.09
CA VAL A 110 -9.74 -1.25 8.91
C VAL A 110 -10.25 0.12 8.45
N TRP A 111 -9.33 1.03 8.17
CA TRP A 111 -9.60 2.33 7.58
C TRP A 111 -8.82 2.51 6.28
N GLU A 112 -9.49 2.97 5.23
CA GLU A 112 -8.86 3.54 4.04
C GLU A 112 -9.03 5.06 4.02
N TRP A 113 -8.17 5.75 3.27
CA TRP A 113 -8.26 7.19 3.07
C TRP A 113 -8.87 7.54 1.72
N LYS A 114 -9.73 8.56 1.73
CA LYS A 114 -10.20 9.28 0.56
C LYS A 114 -10.12 10.79 0.83
N PRO A 115 -10.23 11.64 -0.20
CA PRO A 115 -10.26 13.09 -0.01
C PRO A 115 -11.33 13.58 0.96
N GLU A 116 -12.44 12.84 1.12
CA GLU A 116 -13.50 13.15 2.08
C GLU A 116 -13.17 12.73 3.52
N GLY A 117 -12.05 12.02 3.74
CA GLY A 117 -11.56 11.55 5.02
C GLY A 117 -11.46 10.03 5.13
N TYR A 118 -11.23 9.54 6.35
CA TYR A 118 -11.19 8.11 6.65
C TYR A 118 -12.56 7.46 6.52
N ARG A 119 -12.58 6.27 5.91
CA ARG A 119 -13.77 5.43 5.80
C ARG A 119 -13.42 3.94 5.85
N LEU A 120 -14.44 3.12 6.05
CA LEU A 120 -14.28 1.67 5.95
C LEU A 120 -14.06 1.27 4.48
N PRO A 121 -13.20 0.27 4.20
CA PRO A 121 -13.16 -0.38 2.90
C PRO A 121 -14.49 -1.03 2.54
N GLU A 122 -14.64 -1.43 1.28
CA GLU A 122 -15.80 -2.23 0.85
C GLU A 122 -15.88 -3.53 1.66
N VAL A 123 -17.09 -3.92 2.08
CA VAL A 123 -17.34 -5.15 2.83
C VAL A 123 -18.24 -6.06 2.02
N VAL A 124 -17.77 -7.27 1.77
CA VAL A 124 -18.53 -8.33 1.09
C VAL A 124 -18.52 -9.56 1.98
N ASN A 125 -19.69 -10.11 2.31
CA ASN A 125 -19.84 -11.31 3.16
C ASN A 125 -19.06 -11.24 4.48
N GLY A 126 -19.05 -10.08 5.15
CA GLY A 126 -18.34 -9.88 6.41
C GLY A 126 -16.81 -9.79 6.27
N GLN A 127 -16.31 -9.50 5.06
CA GLN A 127 -14.89 -9.36 4.79
C GLN A 127 -14.59 -8.01 4.15
N TYR A 128 -13.67 -7.25 4.74
CA TYR A 128 -13.09 -6.06 4.09
C TYR A 128 -12.37 -6.49 2.81
N GLN A 129 -12.60 -5.79 1.70
CA GLN A 129 -11.91 -5.98 0.43
C GLN A 129 -10.74 -5.00 0.35
N LEU A 130 -9.51 -5.52 0.38
CA LEU A 130 -8.29 -4.74 0.38
C LEU A 130 -7.57 -4.88 -0.97
N LEU A 131 -7.37 -3.75 -1.65
CA LEU A 131 -6.66 -3.70 -2.94
C LEU A 131 -5.17 -3.47 -2.69
N ALA A 132 -4.33 -4.19 -3.42
CA ALA A 132 -2.87 -4.17 -3.25
C ALA A 132 -2.24 -2.79 -3.55
N THR A 133 -2.89 -1.99 -4.40
CA THR A 133 -2.46 -0.64 -4.78
C THR A 133 -2.88 0.44 -3.78
N LYS A 134 -3.64 0.08 -2.74
CA LYS A 134 -4.10 1.01 -1.69
C LYS A 134 -3.38 0.76 -0.38
N GLY A 135 -3.24 1.84 0.40
CA GLY A 135 -2.80 1.74 1.78
C GLY A 135 -3.98 1.72 2.75
N TYR A 136 -3.77 1.12 3.92
CA TYR A 136 -4.77 0.91 4.97
C TYR A 136 -4.16 1.14 6.36
N TRP A 137 -4.99 1.63 7.27
CA TRP A 137 -4.77 1.48 8.71
C TRP A 137 -5.52 0.25 9.19
N ILE A 138 -4.82 -0.71 9.80
CA ILE A 138 -5.39 -1.97 10.28
C ILE A 138 -5.08 -2.10 11.78
N LEU A 139 -6.12 -2.14 12.60
CA LEU A 139 -6.01 -2.53 14.01
C LEU A 139 -6.09 -4.06 14.10
N ALA A 140 -5.00 -4.68 14.51
CA ALA A 140 -4.92 -6.12 14.77
C ALA A 140 -5.01 -6.41 16.28
N PRO A 141 -5.61 -7.54 16.68
CA PRO A 141 -5.79 -7.94 18.08
C PRO A 141 -4.48 -8.32 18.79
#